data_AF-A0AAV6D4W4-F1
#
_entry.id   AF-A0AAV6D4W4-F1
#
_cell.length_a   1.000
_cell.length_b   1.000
_cell.length_c   1.000
_cell.angle_alpha   90.00
_cell.angle_beta   90.00
_cell.angle_gamma   90.00
#
_symmetry.space_group_name_H-M   'P 1'
#
loop_
_entity.id
_entity.type
_entity.pdbx_description
1 polymer ?
#
loop_
_entity_poly.entity_id
_entity_poly.type
_entity_poly.pdbx_seq_one_letter_code
_entity_poly.pdbx_strand_id
1 'polypeptide(L)'
;MPNVYCVRADSGIFANNFVKGEYIAIGWENINDLSGVKIPEELNPIYRKAYPDDTSNLVVGQQVGQLVRFLFGIQPSDYVITPDADTEFLHIGVVQPSPLYFYDNGSDGCRYRHRRT
;
A
#
# COMPACT_ATOMS: atom_id res chain seq x y z
N MET A 1 -18.61 8.25 7.21
CA MET A 1 -18.52 8.70 5.80
C MET A 1 -17.28 8.06 5.22
N PRO A 2 -17.33 7.50 3.99
CA PRO A 2 -16.17 6.90 3.36
C PRO A 2 -15.14 7.99 3.02
N ASN A 3 -13.87 7.68 3.22
CA ASN A 3 -12.75 8.51 2.82
C ASN A 3 -12.35 8.19 1.37
N VAL A 4 -11.55 9.09 0.78
CA VAL A 4 -10.95 8.87 -0.53
C VAL A 4 -9.43 8.85 -0.37
N TYR A 5 -8.80 7.81 -0.91
CA TYR A 5 -7.35 7.65 -0.93
C TYR A 5 -6.83 7.67 -2.37
N CYS A 6 -5.68 8.28 -2.58
CA CYS A 6 -4.93 8.15 -3.83
C CYS A 6 -3.77 7.20 -3.61
N VAL A 7 -3.75 6.06 -4.30
CA VAL A 7 -2.64 5.08 -4.24
C VAL A 7 -1.97 5.06 -5.60
N ARG A 8 -0.68 5.41 -5.64
CA ARG A 8 0.05 5.55 -6.90
C ARG A 8 0.75 4.24 -7.25
N ALA A 9 0.44 3.72 -8.43
CA ALA A 9 0.98 2.46 -8.94
C ALA A 9 2.30 2.68 -9.72
N ASP A 10 3.30 3.29 -9.10
CA ASP A 10 4.59 3.63 -9.73
C ASP A 10 4.46 4.51 -10.98
N SER A 11 3.99 5.75 -10.80
CA SER A 11 3.64 6.64 -11.92
C SER A 11 2.66 5.98 -12.92
N GLY A 12 1.84 5.05 -12.43
CA GLY A 12 0.80 4.37 -13.19
C GLY A 12 1.24 3.10 -13.93
N ILE A 13 2.52 2.73 -13.89
CA ILE A 13 3.06 1.52 -14.54
C ILE A 13 2.29 0.26 -14.11
N PHE A 14 1.91 0.15 -12.85
CA PHE A 14 1.18 -1.01 -12.31
C PHE A 14 -0.34 -0.78 -12.21
N ALA A 15 -0.89 0.31 -12.75
CA ALA A 15 -2.32 0.61 -12.65
C ALA A 15 -3.16 -0.51 -13.29
N ASN A 16 -2.74 -1.05 -14.43
CA ASN A 16 -3.41 -2.17 -15.08
C ASN A 16 -3.36 -3.46 -14.23
N ASN A 17 -2.27 -3.71 -13.50
CA ASN A 17 -2.19 -4.84 -12.56
C ASN A 17 -3.19 -4.68 -11.42
N PHE A 18 -3.31 -3.46 -10.88
CA PHE A 18 -4.26 -3.14 -9.81
C PHE A 18 -5.70 -3.38 -10.27
N VAL A 19 -6.06 -2.88 -11.45
CA VAL A 19 -7.41 -3.02 -12.02
C VAL A 19 -7.73 -4.49 -12.33
N LYS A 20 -6.84 -5.21 -13.03
CA LYS A 20 -7.08 -6.62 -13.39
C LYS A 20 -7.05 -7.57 -12.20
N GLY A 21 -6.22 -7.25 -11.20
CA GLY A 21 -6.08 -8.04 -9.99
C GLY A 21 -7.07 -7.66 -8.89
N GLU A 22 -7.88 -6.62 -9.09
CA GLU A 22 -8.84 -6.09 -8.12
C GLU A 22 -8.19 -5.77 -6.77
N TYR A 23 -7.02 -5.12 -6.81
CA TYR A 23 -6.29 -4.71 -5.60
C TYR A 23 -5.61 -3.36 -5.77
N ILE A 24 -5.26 -2.75 -4.63
CA ILE A 24 -4.28 -1.67 -4.54
C ILE A 24 -3.04 -2.18 -3.81
N ALA A 25 -1.86 -1.67 -4.15
CA ALA A 25 -0.62 -2.17 -3.56
C ALA A 25 0.40 -1.07 -3.26
N ILE A 26 1.27 -1.35 -2.29
CA ILE A 26 2.44 -0.54 -1.95
C ILE A 26 3.68 -1.41 -1.80
N GLY A 27 4.87 -0.80 -1.90
CA GLY A 27 6.15 -1.52 -1.92
C GLY A 27 7.18 -0.99 -0.93
N TRP A 28 7.63 -1.89 -0.06
CA TRP A 28 8.88 -1.77 0.70
C TRP A 28 9.58 -3.13 0.61
N GLU A 29 10.51 -3.28 -0.33
CA GLU A 29 11.11 -4.57 -0.74
C GLU A 29 11.77 -5.33 0.41
N ASN A 30 12.32 -4.62 1.41
CA ASN A 30 12.96 -5.22 2.59
C ASN A 30 11.98 -5.55 3.74
N ILE A 31 10.69 -5.27 3.58
CA ILE A 31 9.65 -5.53 4.57
C ILE A 31 8.81 -6.74 4.12
N ASN A 32 8.81 -7.77 4.96
CA ASN A 32 8.01 -8.98 4.74
C ASN A 32 6.55 -8.75 5.18
N ASP A 33 5.73 -9.81 5.09
CA ASP A 33 4.32 -9.81 5.48
C ASP A 33 4.03 -9.09 6.81
N LEU A 34 3.10 -8.14 6.77
CA LEU A 34 2.67 -7.32 7.91
C LEU A 34 1.31 -7.77 8.48
N SER A 35 0.76 -8.92 8.06
CA SER A 35 -0.51 -9.47 8.57
C SER A 35 -0.50 -9.67 10.10
N GLY A 36 0.69 -9.85 10.68
CA GLY A 36 0.92 -9.98 12.11
C GLY A 36 0.85 -8.67 12.90
N VAL A 37 1.03 -7.52 12.24
CA VAL A 37 1.05 -6.19 12.88
C VAL A 37 -0.37 -5.82 13.30
N LYS A 38 -0.55 -5.49 14.58
CA LYS A 38 -1.86 -5.18 15.17
C LYS A 38 -2.02 -3.72 15.53
N ILE A 39 -0.93 -3.00 15.78
CA ILE A 39 -0.97 -1.58 16.14
C ILE A 39 0.06 -0.76 15.34
N PRO A 40 -0.20 0.53 15.04
CA PRO A 40 0.70 1.40 14.27
C PRO A 40 2.13 1.49 14.82
N GLU A 41 2.30 1.43 16.14
CA GLU A 41 3.57 1.60 16.84
C GLU A 41 4.57 0.49 16.53
N GLU A 42 4.09 -0.69 16.13
CA GLU A 42 4.92 -1.83 15.73
C GLU A 42 5.66 -1.59 14.40
N LEU A 43 5.18 -0.67 13.55
CA LEU A 43 5.78 -0.43 12.24
C LEU A 43 7.11 0.32 12.30
N ASN A 44 7.33 1.17 13.32
CA ASN A 44 8.59 1.92 13.44
C ASN A 44 9.82 1.01 13.61
N PRO A 45 9.85 0.05 14.56
CA PRO A 45 10.99 -0.86 14.69
C PRO A 45 11.12 -1.81 13.48
N ILE A 46 10.02 -2.24 12.86
CA ILE A 46 10.07 -3.04 11.63
C ILE A 46 10.76 -2.28 10.50
N TYR A 47 10.36 -1.02 10.28
CA TYR A 47 10.94 -0.17 9.25
C TYR A 47 12.44 0.06 9.48
N ARG A 48 12.84 0.46 10.68
CA ARG A 48 14.25 0.73 10.99
C ARG A 48 15.15 -0.48 10.85
N LYS A 49 14.62 -1.68 11.12
CA LYS A 49 15.34 -2.94 10.89
C LYS A 49 15.53 -3.23 9.40
N ALA A 50 14.52 -2.93 8.58
CA ALA A 50 14.55 -3.17 7.14
C ALA A 50 15.38 -2.13 6.36
N TYR A 51 15.50 -0.90 6.88
CA TYR A 51 16.22 0.22 6.28
C TYR A 51 17.10 0.92 7.33
N PRO A 52 18.21 0.29 7.77
CA PRO A 52 19.08 0.85 8.81
C PRO A 52 19.82 2.12 8.36
N ASP A 53 19.97 2.31 7.05
CA ASP A 53 20.65 3.47 6.47
C ASP A 53 19.79 4.76 6.52
N ASP A 54 18.47 4.62 6.74
CA ASP A 54 17.56 5.74 6.95
C ASP A 54 17.71 6.31 8.38
N THR A 55 18.71 7.15 8.57
CA THR A 55 19.03 7.73 9.88
C THR A 55 18.17 8.93 10.25
N SER A 56 17.57 9.61 9.28
CA SER A 56 16.71 10.78 9.52
C SER A 56 15.35 10.37 10.11
N ASN A 57 15.05 10.87 11.30
CA ASN A 57 13.74 10.66 11.94
C ASN A 57 12.58 11.18 11.08
N LEU A 58 12.80 12.23 10.28
CA LEU A 58 11.79 12.75 9.35
C LEU A 58 11.51 11.75 8.23
N VAL A 59 12.55 11.20 7.61
CA VAL A 59 12.42 10.20 6.54
C VAL A 59 11.72 8.96 7.08
N VAL A 60 12.21 8.41 8.20
CA VAL A 60 11.58 7.24 8.84
C VAL A 60 10.11 7.52 9.17
N GLY A 61 9.80 8.69 9.73
CA GLY A 61 8.43 9.07 10.07
C GLY A 61 7.50 9.14 8.84
N GLN A 62 7.98 9.69 7.72
CA GLN A 62 7.21 9.75 6.47
C GLN A 62 6.94 8.34 5.91
N GLN A 63 7.93 7.46 5.95
CA GLN A 63 7.83 6.10 5.41
C GLN A 63 6.90 5.22 6.26
N VAL A 64 7.10 5.24 7.58
CA VAL A 64 6.20 4.59 8.54
C VAL A 64 4.78 5.15 8.44
N GLY A 65 4.61 6.45 8.26
CA GLY A 65 3.29 7.08 8.11
C GLY A 65 2.51 6.55 6.89
N GLN A 66 3.19 6.26 5.78
CA GLN A 66 2.56 5.65 4.60
C GLN A 66 2.13 4.21 4.87
N LEU A 67 2.99 3.41 5.52
CA LEU A 67 2.65 2.05 5.96
C LEU A 67 1.44 2.05 6.90
N VAL A 68 1.43 2.96 7.89
CA VAL A 68 0.32 3.12 8.85
C VAL A 68 -0.97 3.48 8.11
N ARG A 69 -0.93 4.47 7.21
CA ARG A 69 -2.12 4.91 6.47
C ARG A 69 -2.67 3.80 5.60
N PHE A 70 -1.80 3.01 4.95
CA PHE A 70 -2.24 1.87 4.15
C PHE A 70 -2.81 0.75 5.02
N LEU A 71 -2.11 0.33 6.09
CA LEU A 71 -2.53 -0.81 6.92
C LEU A 71 -3.69 -0.51 7.88
N PHE A 72 -3.82 0.72 8.38
CA PHE A 72 -4.80 1.07 9.41
C PHE A 72 -5.74 2.20 8.99
N GLY A 73 -5.33 3.06 8.07
CA GLY A 73 -6.14 4.19 7.61
C GLY A 73 -7.21 3.80 6.60
N ILE A 74 -6.84 3.01 5.59
CA ILE A 74 -7.76 2.52 4.56
C ILE A 74 -8.69 1.48 5.18
N GLN A 75 -10.00 1.67 5.08
CA GLN A 75 -11.03 0.82 5.68
C GLN A 75 -12.04 0.35 4.63
N PRO A 76 -12.78 -0.74 4.90
CA PRO A 76 -13.84 -1.18 4.00
C PRO A 76 -14.82 -0.05 3.70
N SER A 77 -15.31 0.00 2.46
CA SER A 77 -16.17 1.07 1.91
C SER A 77 -15.47 2.40 1.62
N ASP A 78 -14.18 2.59 1.93
CA ASP A 78 -13.42 3.73 1.43
C ASP A 78 -13.23 3.63 -0.09
N TYR A 79 -13.12 4.78 -0.76
CA TYR A 79 -12.78 4.85 -2.17
C TYR A 79 -11.28 4.95 -2.36
N VAL A 80 -10.76 4.28 -3.40
CA VAL A 80 -9.37 4.42 -3.81
C VAL A 80 -9.30 4.85 -5.27
N ILE A 81 -8.43 5.82 -5.53
CA ILE A 81 -8.11 6.31 -6.86
C ILE A 81 -6.66 5.90 -7.18
N THR A 82 -6.48 5.25 -8.33
CA THR A 82 -5.16 4.92 -8.88
C THR A 82 -5.00 5.62 -10.22
N PRO A 83 -4.12 6.63 -10.34
CA PRO A 83 -3.78 7.22 -11.62
C PRO A 83 -3.09 6.20 -12.54
N ASP A 84 -3.45 6.20 -13.81
CA ASP A 84 -2.80 5.40 -14.84
C ASP A 84 -1.50 6.06 -15.33
N ALA A 85 -0.70 5.31 -16.09
CA ALA A 85 0.47 5.85 -16.79
C ALA A 85 0.01 6.79 -17.91
N ASP A 86 -1.13 6.49 -18.52
CA ASP A 86 -1.87 7.47 -19.31
C ASP A 86 -2.58 8.45 -18.38
N THR A 87 -2.07 9.69 -18.33
CA THR A 87 -2.50 10.72 -17.38
C THR A 87 -3.95 11.17 -17.54
N GLU A 88 -4.62 10.78 -18.63
CA GLU A 88 -6.05 11.05 -18.84
C GLU A 88 -6.96 10.09 -18.05
N PHE A 89 -6.41 8.99 -17.51
CA PHE A 89 -7.19 7.98 -16.81
C PHE A 89 -6.94 7.96 -15.29
N LEU A 90 -8.04 7.90 -14.55
CA LEU A 90 -8.08 7.63 -13.12
C LEU A 90 -8.97 6.42 -12.88
N HIS A 91 -8.41 5.36 -12.31
CA HIS A 91 -9.16 4.18 -11.91
C HIS A 91 -9.72 4.37 -10.51
N ILE A 92 -10.98 4.00 -10.29
CA ILE A 92 -11.65 4.14 -9.00
C ILE A 92 -12.13 2.76 -8.54
N GLY A 93 -11.84 2.43 -7.29
CA GLY A 93 -12.32 1.21 -6.62
C GLY A 93 -12.91 1.51 -5.26
N VAL A 94 -13.61 0.52 -4.70
CA VAL A 94 -14.14 0.55 -3.32
C VAL A 94 -13.51 -0.59 -2.55
N VAL A 95 -12.93 -0.28 -1.39
CA VAL A 95 -12.22 -1.24 -0.55
C VAL A 95 -13.19 -2.27 0.00
N GLN A 96 -12.85 -3.55 -0.18
CA GLN A 96 -13.63 -4.70 0.27
C GLN A 96 -13.28 -5.08 1.71
N PRO A 97 -14.24 -5.67 2.46
CA PRO A 97 -14.01 -6.07 3.84
C PRO A 97 -13.13 -7.32 4.00
N SER A 98 -13.02 -8.17 2.98
CA SER A 98 -12.27 -9.42 3.09
C SER A 98 -11.78 -9.94 1.72
N PRO A 99 -10.48 -10.24 1.56
CA PRO A 99 -9.40 -9.95 2.51
C PRO A 99 -9.02 -8.47 2.50
N LEU A 100 -9.16 -7.76 3.62
CA LEU A 100 -8.81 -6.33 3.67
C LEU A 100 -7.32 -6.07 3.38
N TYR A 101 -6.44 -6.97 3.81
CA TYR A 101 -5.00 -6.93 3.54
C TYR A 101 -4.48 -8.34 3.27
N PHE A 102 -3.52 -8.45 2.36
CA PHE A 102 -2.74 -9.66 2.15
C PHE A 102 -1.34 -9.35 1.62
N TYR A 103 -0.42 -10.29 1.82
CA TYR A 103 0.93 -10.23 1.27
C TYR A 103 1.08 -11.18 0.08
N ASP A 104 1.26 -10.61 -1.10
CA ASP A 104 1.33 -11.36 -2.36
C ASP A 104 2.73 -11.95 -2.62
N ASN A 105 2.76 -13.06 -3.36
CA ASN A 105 4.01 -13.76 -3.69
C ASN A 105 4.77 -13.15 -4.89
N GLY A 106 4.19 -12.18 -5.60
CA GLY A 106 4.81 -11.47 -6.73
C GLY A 106 4.73 -12.21 -8.08
N SER A 107 3.68 -12.99 -8.31
CA SER A 107 3.54 -13.82 -9.53
C SER A 107 2.81 -13.14 -10.70
N ASP A 108 2.18 -11.97 -10.48
CA ASP A 108 1.33 -11.29 -11.47
C ASP A 108 2.03 -10.12 -12.21
N GLY A 109 3.35 -9.99 -12.05
CA GLY A 109 4.15 -8.94 -12.67
C GLY A 109 4.17 -7.61 -11.92
N CYS A 110 3.40 -7.45 -10.83
CA CYS A 110 3.50 -6.29 -9.94
C CYS A 110 4.52 -6.56 -8.82
N ARG A 111 5.49 -5.66 -8.64
CA ARG A 111 6.50 -5.81 -7.57
C ARG A 111 5.96 -5.50 -6.18
N TYR A 112 4.80 -4.86 -6.08
CA TYR A 112 4.22 -4.43 -4.81
C TYR A 112 3.43 -5.57 -4.16
N ARG A 113 3.99 -6.07 -3.05
CA ARG A 113 3.49 -7.26 -2.36
C ARG A 113 2.49 -6.97 -1.25
N HIS A 114 2.49 -5.77 -0.68
CA HIS A 114 1.50 -5.39 0.31
C HIS A 114 0.23 -4.93 -0.40
N ARG A 115 -0.85 -5.72 -0.32
CA ARG A 115 -2.06 -5.50 -1.10
C ARG A 115 -3.31 -5.37 -0.24
N ARG A 116 -4.31 -4.66 -0.76
CA ARG A 116 -5.67 -4.55 -0.22
C ARG A 116 -6.68 -4.66 -1.35
N THR A 117 -7.79 -5.35 -1.11
CA THR A 117 -8.93 -5.46 -2.05
C THR A 117 -10.01 -4.46 -1.69
#